data_AF-A0A9D8WQZ4-F1
#
_entry.id   AF-A0A9D8WQZ4-F1
#
_cell.length_a   1.000
_cell.length_b   1.000
_cell.length_c   1.000
_cell.angle_alpha   90.00
_cell.angle_beta   90.00
_cell.angle_gamma   90.00
#
_symmetry.space_group_name_H-M   'P 1'
#
loop_
_entity.id
_entity.type
_entity.pdbx_description
1 polymer ?
#
loop_
_entity_poly.entity_id
_entity_poly.type
_entity_poly.pdbx_seq_one_letter_code
_entity_poly.pdbx_strand_id
1 'polypeptide(L)'
;MFSDVQKLKLTAAQKHLDQLTQEEKAMHQDVHDLKDRLSGLEQRLAKMQWQDEHSMSAFRGKRLSTFKRLFTERKVYREYQQALTELNALPDQIAALTSELEIAEMQTAHQIADNGILAQIQAAEQAFWQIERATCLSELGITPAEAVKLLTDNEITPFLDESDRKVFERPREYETKGKAALCAVHKMDIMPANSRLSTLKEANVERTEKVTLDGKEYEYSYLLERDTVHLSMNDEVSSHVFGNWDQCHYTVLQPCAEIANEKIGSLEPNDTFTRGGVDLTKNAWILCPIDEVETVQELNPHVHVLGYKGENAQGLAAPFLSQLGYRAESVGMWGWSNWESEQQFYRIAEREKLPVIQHTDSPDYQDEDFKIGTNKTIALVKMLVENDLVHSAADLEHLQPQLKHVGFDIAKSQMSAGIVANHHNIEVLAEKMQRAGMALSKTEQIALQTQMDRPIEESKAMRNNMSLSDYLTQLMVKHIVRARTVETERSL
;
A
#
# COMPACT_ATOMS: atom_id res chain seq x y z
N MET A 1 -6.01 8.89 -0.67
CA MET A 1 -7.17 7.98 -0.87
C MET A 1 -8.22 8.21 0.20
N PHE A 2 -7.86 8.06 1.48
CA PHE A 2 -8.80 8.23 2.60
C PHE A 2 -9.53 9.59 2.57
N SER A 3 -8.79 10.68 2.39
CA SER A 3 -9.32 12.05 2.33
C SER A 3 -10.41 12.23 1.28
N ASP A 4 -10.22 11.72 0.07
CA ASP A 4 -11.19 11.81 -1.02
C ASP A 4 -12.45 10.98 -0.73
N VAL A 5 -12.28 9.76 -0.20
CA VAL A 5 -13.41 8.91 0.21
C VAL A 5 -14.23 9.59 1.31
N GLN A 6 -13.55 10.16 2.32
CA GLN A 6 -14.20 10.90 3.39
C GLN A 6 -15.00 12.09 2.84
N LYS A 7 -14.40 12.86 1.92
CA LYS A 7 -15.06 14.01 1.28
C LYS A 7 -16.31 13.62 0.50
N LEU A 8 -16.27 12.53 -0.27
CA LEU A 8 -17.44 12.01 -0.99
C LEU A 8 -18.55 11.60 -0.01
N LYS A 9 -18.19 10.86 1.05
CA LYS A 9 -19.16 10.44 2.08
C LYS A 9 -19.75 11.63 2.84
N LEU A 10 -18.95 12.64 3.19
CA LEU A 10 -19.43 13.88 3.82
C LEU A 10 -20.41 14.63 2.91
N THR A 11 -20.09 14.73 1.61
CA THR A 11 -20.96 15.40 0.64
C THR A 11 -22.31 14.69 0.53
N ALA A 12 -22.30 13.34 0.48
CA ALA A 12 -23.53 12.56 0.45
C ALA A 12 -24.34 12.69 1.75
N ALA A 13 -23.68 12.66 2.91
CA ALA A 13 -24.32 12.82 4.21
C ALA A 13 -24.94 14.22 4.38
N GLN A 14 -24.22 15.28 3.98
CA GLN A 14 -24.74 16.65 4.00
C GLN A 14 -25.98 16.79 3.11
N LYS A 15 -25.93 16.25 1.88
CA LYS A 15 -27.08 16.29 0.98
C LYS A 15 -28.31 15.60 1.57
N HIS A 16 -28.12 14.47 2.26
CA HIS A 16 -29.21 13.77 2.93
C HIS A 16 -29.78 14.59 4.10
N LEU A 17 -28.91 15.20 4.91
CA LEU A 17 -29.32 16.07 6.01
C LEU A 17 -30.09 17.31 5.52
N ASP A 18 -29.63 17.93 4.44
CA ASP A 18 -30.28 19.08 3.81
C ASP A 18 -31.67 18.70 3.30
N GLN A 19 -31.81 17.51 2.69
CA GLN A 19 -33.09 17.00 2.23
C GLN A 19 -34.07 16.81 3.38
N LEU A 20 -33.66 16.13 4.46
CA LEU A 20 -34.52 15.92 5.64
C LEU A 20 -34.92 17.24 6.30
N THR A 21 -33.98 18.19 6.39
CA THR A 21 -34.26 19.53 6.92
C THR A 21 -35.24 20.31 6.02
N GLN A 22 -35.14 20.13 4.71
CA GLN A 22 -36.08 20.75 3.77
C GLN A 22 -37.47 20.11 3.86
N GLU A 23 -37.54 18.78 4.04
CA GLU A 23 -38.81 18.06 4.26
C GLU A 23 -39.49 18.53 5.56
N GLU A 24 -38.74 18.69 6.66
CA GLU A 24 -39.25 19.23 7.93
C GLU A 24 -39.79 20.66 7.76
N LYS A 25 -39.03 21.54 7.08
CA LYS A 25 -39.50 22.91 6.77
C LYS A 25 -40.76 22.91 5.91
N ALA A 26 -40.85 22.01 4.93
CA ALA A 26 -42.02 21.91 4.05
C ALA A 26 -43.27 21.49 4.84
N MET A 27 -43.15 20.60 5.84
CA MET A 27 -44.25 20.24 6.73
C MET A 27 -44.74 21.44 7.56
N HIS A 28 -43.85 22.37 7.91
CA HIS A 28 -44.18 23.58 8.67
C HIS A 28 -44.69 24.75 7.82
N GLN A 29 -44.70 24.65 6.49
CA GLN A 29 -45.02 25.79 5.61
C GLN A 29 -46.44 26.34 5.85
N ASP A 30 -47.44 25.46 5.93
CA ASP A 30 -48.84 25.88 6.12
C ASP A 30 -49.03 26.58 7.49
N VAL A 31 -48.37 26.09 8.53
CA VAL A 31 -48.38 26.70 9.87
C VAL A 31 -47.72 28.08 9.82
N HIS A 32 -46.61 28.23 9.10
CA HIS A 32 -45.93 29.51 8.93
C HIS A 32 -46.82 30.52 8.20
N ASP A 33 -47.44 30.13 7.09
CA ASP A 33 -48.32 31.00 6.30
C ASP A 33 -49.54 31.46 7.12
N LEU A 34 -50.11 30.57 7.94
CA LEU A 34 -51.21 30.91 8.86
C LEU A 34 -50.77 31.90 9.94
N LYS A 35 -49.57 31.71 10.52
CA LYS A 35 -49.01 32.65 11.51
C LYS A 35 -48.76 34.04 10.93
N ASP A 36 -48.23 34.12 9.72
CA ASP A 36 -47.99 35.40 9.03
C ASP A 36 -49.31 36.12 8.75
N ARG A 37 -50.32 35.40 8.26
CA ARG A 37 -51.67 35.94 8.03
C ARG A 37 -52.31 36.44 9.33
N LEU A 38 -52.17 35.67 10.42
CA LEU A 38 -52.69 36.02 11.74
C LEU A 38 -52.03 37.30 12.26
N SER A 39 -50.71 37.39 12.22
CA SER A 39 -49.97 38.59 12.61
C SER A 39 -50.39 39.81 11.79
N GLY A 40 -50.62 39.64 10.48
CA GLY A 40 -51.13 40.70 9.62
C GLY A 40 -52.52 41.21 10.03
N LEU A 41 -53.43 40.31 10.40
CA LEU A 41 -54.76 40.68 10.90
C LEU A 41 -54.69 41.37 12.26
N GLU A 42 -53.85 40.89 13.18
CA GLU A 42 -53.66 41.49 14.51
C GLU A 42 -53.09 42.91 14.41
N GLN A 43 -52.07 43.11 13.57
CA GLN A 43 -51.52 44.45 13.29
C GLN A 43 -52.57 45.39 12.70
N ARG A 44 -53.42 44.87 11.80
CA ARG A 44 -54.52 45.64 11.19
C ARG A 44 -55.58 46.01 12.23
N LEU A 45 -55.96 45.08 13.10
CA LEU A 45 -56.88 45.32 14.20
C LEU A 45 -56.34 46.41 15.13
N ALA A 46 -55.09 46.29 15.59
CA ALA A 46 -54.46 47.27 16.45
C ALA A 46 -54.41 48.68 15.81
N LYS A 47 -54.06 48.74 14.52
CA LYS A 47 -54.05 50.00 13.75
C LYS A 47 -55.44 50.62 13.65
N MET A 48 -56.46 49.83 13.35
CA MET A 48 -57.83 50.32 13.20
C MET A 48 -58.45 50.73 14.53
N GLN A 49 -58.18 50.00 15.63
CA GLN A 49 -58.58 50.40 16.98
C GLN A 49 -57.95 51.74 17.37
N TRP A 50 -56.65 51.91 17.12
CA TRP A 50 -55.96 53.17 17.36
C TRP A 50 -56.58 54.33 16.56
N GLN A 51 -56.89 54.11 15.26
CA GLN A 51 -57.56 55.09 14.41
C GLN A 51 -58.99 55.41 14.87
N ASP A 52 -59.73 54.40 15.34
CA ASP A 52 -61.08 54.57 15.89
C ASP A 52 -61.07 55.46 17.15
N GLU A 53 -60.13 55.22 18.06
CA GLU A 53 -59.94 55.98 19.29
C GLU A 53 -59.48 57.42 19.05
N HIS A 54 -58.51 57.63 18.14
CA HIS A 54 -57.80 58.90 18.01
C HIS A 54 -58.25 59.78 16.82
N SER A 55 -58.82 59.20 15.76
CA SER A 55 -59.17 59.93 14.53
C SER A 55 -60.66 59.92 14.21
N MET A 56 -61.39 58.87 14.59
CA MET A 56 -62.81 58.70 14.25
C MET A 56 -63.78 58.97 15.40
N SER A 57 -63.26 59.19 16.62
CA SER A 57 -64.05 59.52 17.82
C SER A 57 -64.95 60.75 17.67
N ALA A 58 -64.61 61.68 16.74
CA ALA A 58 -65.44 62.82 16.37
C ALA A 58 -66.82 62.43 15.79
N PHE A 59 -66.97 61.21 15.24
CA PHE A 59 -68.21 60.67 14.67
C PHE A 59 -69.00 59.79 15.66
N ARG A 60 -68.37 59.29 16.72
CA ARG A 60 -68.96 58.35 17.70
C ARG A 60 -70.04 59.00 18.61
N GLY A 61 -70.04 60.33 18.73
CA GLY A 61 -70.94 61.08 19.62
C GLY A 61 -71.73 62.23 18.99
N LYS A 62 -71.44 62.62 17.74
CA LYS A 62 -72.23 63.67 17.05
C LYS A 62 -73.36 63.02 16.28
N ARG A 63 -74.62 63.28 16.67
CA ARG A 63 -75.80 63.07 15.81
C ARG A 63 -75.63 63.94 14.55
N LEU A 64 -74.92 63.44 13.55
CA LEU A 64 -74.89 64.04 12.22
C LEU A 64 -76.33 64.10 11.72
N SER A 65 -76.83 65.31 11.48
CA SER A 65 -78.17 65.48 10.94
C SER A 65 -78.28 64.73 9.62
N THR A 66 -79.47 64.17 9.35
CA THR A 66 -79.77 63.41 8.13
C THR A 66 -79.33 64.15 6.87
N PHE A 67 -79.38 65.48 6.90
CA PHE A 67 -78.94 66.39 5.84
C PHE A 67 -77.42 66.37 5.58
N LYS A 68 -76.58 66.47 6.64
CA LYS A 68 -75.10 66.37 6.49
C LYS A 68 -74.64 64.99 6.02
N ARG A 69 -75.35 63.95 6.48
CA ARG A 69 -75.14 62.54 6.11
C ARG A 69 -75.45 62.25 4.63
N LEU A 70 -76.42 62.96 4.05
CA LEU A 70 -76.88 62.75 2.67
C LEU A 70 -76.24 63.68 1.64
N PHE A 71 -75.82 64.91 2.01
CA PHE A 71 -75.48 65.94 1.02
C PHE A 71 -74.08 66.58 1.12
N THR A 72 -73.43 66.67 2.29
CA THR A 72 -72.13 67.39 2.43
C THR A 72 -70.93 66.53 2.84
N GLU A 73 -71.10 65.46 3.62
CA GLU A 73 -69.99 64.61 4.12
C GLU A 73 -70.20 63.12 3.78
N ARG A 74 -71.02 62.83 2.75
CA ARG A 74 -71.47 61.47 2.38
C ARG A 74 -70.34 60.48 2.11
N LYS A 75 -69.23 60.93 1.52
CA LYS A 75 -68.04 60.11 1.24
C LYS A 75 -67.37 59.66 2.53
N VAL A 76 -67.06 60.61 3.41
CA VAL A 76 -66.41 60.38 4.72
C VAL A 76 -67.27 59.49 5.62
N TYR A 77 -68.60 59.69 5.61
CA TYR A 77 -69.51 58.84 6.38
C TYR A 77 -69.59 57.40 5.85
N ARG A 78 -69.50 57.18 4.53
CA ARG A 78 -69.41 55.83 3.95
C ARG A 78 -68.10 55.15 4.28
N GLU A 79 -66.99 55.88 4.19
CA GLU A 79 -65.66 55.40 4.57
C GLU A 79 -65.62 55.02 6.06
N TYR A 80 -66.25 55.81 6.94
CA TYR A 80 -66.43 55.47 8.36
C TYR A 80 -67.26 54.21 8.57
N GLN A 81 -68.41 54.07 7.90
CA GLN A 81 -69.23 52.87 8.02
C GLN A 81 -68.50 51.63 7.52
N GLN A 82 -67.77 51.72 6.40
CA GLN A 82 -66.94 50.63 5.89
C GLN A 82 -65.83 50.25 6.89
N ALA A 83 -65.10 51.23 7.42
CA ALA A 83 -64.06 50.99 8.42
C ALA A 83 -64.63 50.38 9.72
N LEU A 84 -65.82 50.78 10.15
CA LEU A 84 -66.48 50.21 11.33
C LEU A 84 -66.97 48.78 11.09
N THR A 85 -67.53 48.50 9.90
CA THR A 85 -67.91 47.13 9.49
C THR A 85 -66.69 46.23 9.45
N GLU A 86 -65.59 46.71 8.90
CA GLU A 86 -64.33 45.97 8.83
C GLU A 86 -63.71 45.76 10.23
N LEU A 87 -63.66 46.80 11.08
CA LEU A 87 -63.18 46.69 12.46
C LEU A 87 -63.96 45.67 13.28
N ASN A 88 -65.28 45.62 13.12
CA ASN A 88 -66.13 44.66 13.82
C ASN A 88 -65.99 43.23 13.29
N ALA A 89 -65.55 43.04 12.04
CA ALA A 89 -65.37 41.73 11.43
C ALA A 89 -63.98 41.11 11.70
N LEU A 90 -62.97 41.93 12.01
CA LEU A 90 -61.60 41.47 12.25
C LEU A 90 -61.46 40.48 13.43
N PRO A 91 -62.13 40.66 14.60
CA PRO A 91 -62.06 39.69 15.68
C PRO A 91 -62.54 38.30 15.29
N ASP A 92 -63.63 38.20 14.53
CA ASP A 92 -64.17 36.92 14.07
C ASP A 92 -63.23 36.24 13.06
N GLN A 93 -62.60 37.04 12.17
CA GLN A 93 -61.59 36.54 11.23
C GLN A 93 -60.34 36.04 11.94
N ILE A 94 -59.87 36.76 12.97
CA ILE A 94 -58.75 36.36 13.81
C ILE A 94 -59.10 35.04 14.51
N ALA A 95 -60.27 34.94 15.15
CA ALA A 95 -60.69 33.72 15.84
C ALA A 95 -60.78 32.50 14.91
N ALA A 96 -61.32 32.67 13.70
CA ALA A 96 -61.38 31.61 12.70
C ALA A 96 -59.97 31.16 12.30
N LEU A 97 -59.07 32.09 12.02
CA LEU A 97 -57.69 31.79 11.62
C LEU A 97 -56.87 31.18 12.76
N THR A 98 -57.11 31.58 14.01
CA THR A 98 -56.52 30.93 15.19
C THR A 98 -56.94 29.46 15.29
N SER A 99 -58.23 29.16 15.06
CA SER A 99 -58.71 27.77 15.06
C SER A 99 -58.12 26.94 13.91
N GLU A 100 -58.00 27.54 12.71
CA GLU A 100 -57.30 26.90 11.58
C GLU A 100 -55.83 26.62 11.91
N LEU A 101 -55.16 27.57 12.57
CA LEU A 101 -53.77 27.43 13.00
C LEU A 101 -53.60 26.29 14.01
N GLU A 102 -54.46 26.19 15.03
CA GLU A 102 -54.42 25.11 16.02
C GLU A 102 -54.57 23.73 15.37
N ILE A 103 -55.48 23.59 14.40
CA ILE A 103 -55.68 22.35 13.65
C ILE A 103 -54.43 22.03 12.82
N ALA A 104 -53.89 23.02 12.10
CA ALA A 104 -52.68 22.85 11.29
C ALA A 104 -51.47 22.48 12.14
N GLU A 105 -51.28 23.10 13.31
CA GLU A 105 -50.22 22.76 14.26
C GLU A 105 -50.35 21.32 14.77
N MET A 106 -51.56 20.89 15.13
CA MET A 106 -51.82 19.52 15.58
C MET A 106 -51.58 18.48 14.47
N GLN A 107 -51.98 18.78 13.23
CA GLN A 107 -51.77 17.90 12.07
C GLN A 107 -50.29 17.80 11.71
N THR A 108 -49.59 18.94 11.71
CA THR A 108 -48.14 18.99 11.44
C THR A 108 -47.37 18.20 12.50
N ALA A 109 -47.71 18.37 13.78
CA ALA A 109 -47.10 17.61 14.87
C ALA A 109 -47.30 16.09 14.72
N HIS A 110 -48.51 15.65 14.32
CA HIS A 110 -48.76 14.25 13.99
C HIS A 110 -47.94 13.77 12.80
N GLN A 111 -47.89 14.53 11.70
CA GLN A 111 -47.10 14.15 10.52
C GLN A 111 -45.60 14.02 10.82
N ILE A 112 -45.05 14.95 11.61
CA ILE A 112 -43.66 14.91 12.06
C ILE A 112 -43.39 13.66 12.91
N ALA A 113 -44.32 13.32 13.81
CA ALA A 113 -44.20 12.14 14.66
C ALA A 113 -44.35 10.83 13.85
N ASP A 114 -45.36 10.74 12.98
CA ASP A 114 -45.64 9.56 12.16
C ASP A 114 -44.51 9.28 11.16
N ASN A 115 -43.95 10.33 10.55
CA ASN A 115 -42.81 10.20 9.64
C ASN A 115 -41.47 10.02 10.38
N GLY A 116 -41.44 10.28 11.70
CA GLY A 116 -40.23 10.22 12.51
C GLY A 116 -39.11 11.14 12.02
N ILE A 117 -39.43 12.25 11.33
CA ILE A 117 -38.46 13.07 10.60
C ILE A 117 -37.36 13.62 11.53
N LEU A 118 -37.70 14.00 12.76
CA LEU A 118 -36.74 14.48 13.76
C LEU A 118 -35.73 13.40 14.17
N ALA A 119 -36.19 12.15 14.31
CA ALA A 119 -35.32 11.03 14.62
C ALA A 119 -34.38 10.71 13.44
N GLN A 120 -34.88 10.84 12.20
CA GLN A 120 -34.07 10.68 10.99
C GLN A 120 -33.00 11.78 10.88
N ILE A 121 -33.36 13.05 11.12
CA ILE A 121 -32.40 14.18 11.15
C ILE A 121 -31.32 13.90 12.20
N GLN A 122 -31.70 13.55 13.42
CA GLN A 122 -30.75 13.25 14.50
C GLN A 122 -29.80 12.09 14.12
N ALA A 123 -30.31 11.04 13.49
CA ALA A 123 -29.50 9.92 13.01
C ALA A 123 -28.55 10.35 11.88
N ALA A 124 -29.01 11.18 10.95
CA ALA A 124 -28.19 11.72 9.86
C ALA A 124 -27.08 12.64 10.37
N GLU A 125 -27.36 13.50 11.35
CA GLU A 125 -26.35 14.32 12.01
C GLU A 125 -25.28 13.46 12.70
N GLN A 126 -25.71 12.42 13.43
CA GLN A 126 -24.77 11.49 14.07
C GLN A 126 -23.88 10.78 13.05
N ALA A 127 -24.45 10.31 11.94
CA ALA A 127 -23.70 9.69 10.85
C ALA A 127 -22.70 10.68 10.21
N PHE A 128 -23.12 11.93 9.99
CA PHE A 128 -22.24 12.99 9.48
C PHE A 128 -21.02 13.21 10.40
N TRP A 129 -21.25 13.38 11.71
CA TRP A 129 -20.17 13.56 12.68
C TRP A 129 -19.25 12.34 12.80
N GLN A 130 -19.79 11.12 12.63
CA GLN A 130 -18.96 9.90 12.59
C GLN A 130 -18.03 9.90 11.38
N ILE A 131 -18.54 10.27 10.20
CA ILE A 131 -17.74 10.36 8.97
C ILE A 131 -16.68 11.46 9.12
N GLU A 132 -17.03 12.62 9.64
CA GLU A 132 -16.12 13.76 9.80
C GLU A 132 -14.96 13.44 10.76
N ARG A 133 -15.25 12.71 11.85
CA ARG A 133 -14.25 12.32 12.86
C ARG A 133 -13.44 11.09 12.47
N ALA A 134 -13.84 10.37 11.42
CA ALA A 134 -13.07 9.24 10.94
C ALA A 134 -11.66 9.68 10.56
N THR A 135 -10.72 8.77 10.75
CA THR A 135 -9.30 8.94 10.44
C THR A 135 -8.78 7.82 9.52
N CYS A 136 -9.64 6.86 9.17
CA CYS A 136 -9.29 5.72 8.33
C CYS A 136 -10.49 5.16 7.56
N LEU A 137 -10.21 4.31 6.57
CA LEU A 137 -11.26 3.66 5.77
C LEU A 137 -12.12 2.71 6.60
N SER A 138 -11.53 1.97 7.55
CA SER A 138 -12.33 1.06 8.38
C SER A 138 -13.31 1.76 9.31
N GLU A 139 -13.00 2.97 9.79
CA GLU A 139 -13.94 3.82 10.54
C GLU A 139 -15.06 4.36 9.65
N LEU A 140 -14.83 4.49 8.34
CA LEU A 140 -15.84 4.80 7.33
C LEU A 140 -16.64 3.57 6.87
N GLY A 141 -16.36 2.39 7.45
CA GLY A 141 -17.02 1.12 7.13
C GLY A 141 -16.77 0.63 5.71
N ILE A 142 -15.60 0.91 5.13
CA ILE A 142 -15.26 0.54 3.76
C ILE A 142 -13.87 -0.11 3.69
N THR A 143 -13.69 -1.11 2.82
CA THR A 143 -12.40 -1.74 2.54
C THR A 143 -11.58 -0.94 1.52
N PRO A 144 -10.26 -1.14 1.42
CA PRO A 144 -9.45 -0.51 0.38
C PRO A 144 -9.93 -0.79 -1.05
N ALA A 145 -10.38 -2.01 -1.35
CA ALA A 145 -10.91 -2.35 -2.68
C ALA A 145 -12.22 -1.60 -3.00
N GLU A 146 -13.12 -1.49 -2.03
CA GLU A 146 -14.35 -0.71 -2.18
C GLU A 146 -14.08 0.80 -2.26
N ALA A 147 -13.05 1.29 -1.56
CA ALA A 147 -12.60 2.68 -1.64
C ALA A 147 -12.08 3.02 -3.04
N VAL A 148 -11.23 2.17 -3.61
CA VAL A 148 -10.75 2.29 -5.01
C VAL A 148 -11.95 2.32 -5.96
N LYS A 149 -12.88 1.38 -5.82
CA LYS A 149 -14.09 1.34 -6.65
C LYS A 149 -14.93 2.62 -6.52
N LEU A 150 -15.18 3.09 -5.31
CA LEU A 150 -15.96 4.30 -5.05
C LEU A 150 -15.34 5.54 -5.71
N LEU A 151 -14.01 5.68 -5.65
CA LEU A 151 -13.30 6.80 -6.27
C LEU A 151 -13.38 6.72 -7.80
N THR A 152 -13.11 5.54 -8.37
CA THR A 152 -13.19 5.32 -9.82
C THR A 152 -14.61 5.55 -10.36
N ASP A 153 -15.64 5.06 -9.64
CA ASP A 153 -17.07 5.27 -9.98
C ASP A 153 -17.46 6.77 -9.96
N ASN A 154 -16.65 7.63 -9.31
CA ASN A 154 -16.82 9.09 -9.26
C ASN A 154 -15.75 9.84 -10.07
N GLU A 155 -15.05 9.18 -11.00
CA GLU A 155 -14.02 9.76 -11.88
C GLU A 155 -12.83 10.39 -11.11
N ILE A 156 -12.52 9.87 -9.92
CA ILE A 156 -11.37 10.28 -9.11
C ILE A 156 -10.31 9.19 -9.19
N THR A 157 -9.10 9.52 -9.65
CA THR A 157 -7.96 8.60 -9.66
C THR A 157 -7.59 8.22 -8.22
N PRO A 158 -7.63 6.94 -7.83
CA PRO A 158 -7.28 6.52 -6.48
C PRO A 158 -5.76 6.47 -6.31
N PHE A 159 -5.25 7.13 -5.26
CA PHE A 159 -3.84 7.07 -4.87
C PHE A 159 -3.66 7.26 -3.37
N LEU A 160 -2.57 6.75 -2.81
CA LEU A 160 -2.13 6.98 -1.45
C LEU A 160 -1.36 8.30 -1.34
N ASP A 161 -1.64 9.08 -0.30
CA ASP A 161 -0.89 10.28 0.05
C ASP A 161 -0.56 10.35 1.55
N GLU A 162 -0.15 11.53 2.02
CA GLU A 162 0.20 11.75 3.42
C GLU A 162 -0.94 11.42 4.39
N SER A 163 -2.21 11.59 3.98
CA SER A 163 -3.37 11.25 4.81
C SER A 163 -3.51 9.75 5.05
N ASP A 164 -2.87 8.92 4.21
CA ASP A 164 -2.92 7.47 4.30
C ASP A 164 -1.74 6.85 5.08
N ARG A 165 -0.83 7.67 5.64
CA ARG A 165 0.38 7.19 6.35
C ARG A 165 0.16 6.79 7.81
N LYS A 166 -1.07 6.87 8.32
CA LYS A 166 -1.36 6.50 9.72
C LYS A 166 -1.45 4.98 9.84
N VAL A 167 -0.67 4.40 10.76
CA VAL A 167 -0.80 2.99 11.15
C VAL A 167 -1.93 2.85 12.17
N PHE A 168 -2.82 1.89 11.94
CA PHE A 168 -3.93 1.58 12.85
C PHE A 168 -3.61 0.36 13.68
N GLU A 169 -3.83 0.46 14.99
CA GLU A 169 -3.71 -0.70 15.87
C GLU A 169 -4.79 -1.73 15.52
N ARG A 170 -4.36 -2.92 15.09
CA ARG A 170 -5.22 -4.08 14.94
C ARG A 170 -4.95 -5.08 16.07
N PRO A 171 -5.96 -5.84 16.51
CA PRO A 171 -5.77 -6.86 17.53
C PRO A 171 -4.72 -7.89 17.10
N ARG A 172 -4.03 -8.46 18.08
CA ARG A 172 -3.11 -9.57 17.84
C ARG A 172 -3.91 -10.86 17.64
N GLU A 173 -3.99 -11.34 16.40
CA GLU A 173 -4.81 -12.50 16.01
C GLU A 173 -3.98 -13.68 15.47
N TYR A 174 -2.67 -13.71 15.74
CA TYR A 174 -1.74 -14.72 15.23
C TYR A 174 -2.13 -16.15 15.67
N GLU A 175 -2.56 -16.33 16.91
CA GLU A 175 -2.95 -17.66 17.40
C GLU A 175 -4.24 -18.17 16.76
N THR A 176 -5.23 -17.29 16.60
CA THR A 176 -6.56 -17.64 16.09
C THR A 176 -6.59 -17.76 14.56
N LYS A 177 -5.98 -16.81 13.84
CA LYS A 177 -5.96 -16.77 12.37
C LYS A 177 -4.75 -17.46 11.76
N GLY A 178 -3.68 -17.69 12.52
CA GLY A 178 -2.49 -18.35 11.99
C GLY A 178 -1.79 -17.57 10.90
N LYS A 179 -1.36 -18.31 9.87
CA LYS A 179 -0.79 -17.77 8.65
C LYS A 179 -1.70 -16.75 7.94
N ALA A 180 -3.02 -16.80 8.15
CA ALA A 180 -3.94 -15.80 7.60
C ALA A 180 -3.86 -14.43 8.30
N ALA A 181 -3.24 -14.33 9.47
CA ALA A 181 -2.88 -13.05 10.10
C ALA A 181 -1.57 -12.46 9.56
N LEU A 182 -0.89 -13.14 8.64
CA LEU A 182 0.39 -12.71 8.07
C LEU A 182 0.22 -12.17 6.65
N CYS A 183 0.80 -11.00 6.40
CA CYS A 183 0.96 -10.38 5.10
C CYS A 183 2.45 -10.27 4.80
N ALA A 184 2.87 -10.85 3.68
CA ALA A 184 4.23 -10.79 3.19
C ALA A 184 4.43 -9.50 2.38
N VAL A 185 5.45 -8.73 2.72
CA VAL A 185 5.77 -7.45 2.10
C VAL A 185 7.13 -7.54 1.39
N HIS A 186 7.16 -7.17 0.12
CA HIS A 186 8.37 -7.10 -0.70
C HIS A 186 8.59 -5.67 -1.18
N LYS A 187 9.84 -5.21 -1.23
CA LYS A 187 10.23 -3.93 -1.82
C LYS A 187 11.23 -4.13 -2.95
N MET A 188 11.00 -3.46 -4.07
CA MET A 188 11.84 -3.59 -5.27
C MET A 188 11.87 -2.31 -6.10
N ASP A 189 12.93 -2.15 -6.89
CA ASP A 189 13.08 -1.09 -7.90
C ASP A 189 12.83 -1.54 -9.33
N ILE A 190 12.62 -2.84 -9.52
CA ILE A 190 12.25 -3.42 -10.81
C ILE A 190 10.73 -3.44 -10.87
N MET A 191 10.15 -2.96 -11.96
CA MET A 191 8.70 -2.98 -12.15
C MET A 191 8.17 -4.42 -12.10
N PRO A 192 7.19 -4.75 -11.23
CA PRO A 192 6.62 -6.08 -11.19
C PRO A 192 5.84 -6.36 -12.49
N ALA A 193 5.97 -7.57 -13.01
CA ALA A 193 5.33 -7.97 -14.26
C ALA A 193 4.89 -9.44 -14.21
N ASN A 194 3.94 -9.78 -15.08
CA ASN A 194 3.37 -11.13 -15.20
C ASN A 194 2.71 -11.64 -13.91
N SER A 195 2.22 -10.73 -13.05
CA SER A 195 1.67 -11.05 -11.74
C SER A 195 2.59 -11.94 -10.90
N ARG A 196 3.91 -11.67 -10.91
CA ARG A 196 4.91 -12.48 -10.23
C ARG A 196 6.04 -11.64 -9.64
N LEU A 197 6.48 -12.00 -8.44
CA LEU A 197 7.78 -11.60 -7.91
C LEU A 197 8.84 -12.57 -8.43
N SER A 198 9.64 -12.12 -9.38
CA SER A 198 10.74 -12.92 -9.93
C SER A 198 11.97 -12.89 -9.02
N THR A 199 12.67 -14.02 -8.95
CA THR A 199 14.02 -14.06 -8.35
C THR A 199 15.01 -13.35 -9.27
N LEU A 200 16.18 -12.97 -8.74
CA LEU A 200 17.23 -12.34 -9.56
C LEU A 200 17.70 -13.28 -10.68
N LYS A 201 17.70 -14.59 -10.40
CA LYS A 201 17.99 -15.64 -11.40
C LYS A 201 16.91 -15.73 -12.48
N GLU A 202 15.62 -15.76 -12.12
CA GLU A 202 14.51 -15.76 -13.08
C GLU A 202 14.52 -14.51 -13.98
N ALA A 203 14.89 -13.37 -13.42
CA ALA A 203 15.02 -12.10 -14.15
C ALA A 203 16.34 -11.97 -14.94
N ASN A 204 17.22 -12.98 -14.91
CA ASN A 204 18.55 -12.96 -15.55
C ASN A 204 19.36 -11.70 -15.20
N VAL A 205 19.33 -11.29 -13.93
CA VAL A 205 20.03 -10.07 -13.48
C VAL A 205 21.54 -10.29 -13.54
N GLU A 206 22.24 -9.38 -14.22
CA GLU A 206 23.70 -9.33 -14.24
C GLU A 206 24.21 -8.27 -13.27
N ARG A 207 25.32 -8.57 -12.60
CA ARG A 207 26.07 -7.62 -11.79
C ARG A 207 27.40 -7.31 -12.48
N THR A 208 27.68 -6.03 -12.65
CA THR A 208 28.97 -5.53 -13.12
C THR A 208 29.83 -5.11 -11.93
N GLU A 209 31.05 -5.62 -11.89
CA GLU A 209 32.06 -5.21 -10.92
C GLU A 209 33.29 -4.65 -11.62
N LYS A 210 34.07 -3.87 -10.88
CA LYS A 210 35.33 -3.30 -11.34
C LYS A 210 36.51 -3.83 -10.54
N VAL A 211 37.64 -4.02 -11.20
CA VAL A 211 38.91 -4.39 -10.59
C VAL A 211 40.03 -3.52 -11.14
N THR A 212 40.91 -3.05 -10.28
CA THR A 212 42.13 -2.35 -10.71
C THR A 212 43.31 -3.32 -10.68
N LEU A 213 43.94 -3.55 -11.83
CA LEU A 213 45.12 -4.40 -12.00
C LEU A 213 46.23 -3.56 -12.62
N ASP A 214 47.39 -3.53 -11.97
CA ASP A 214 48.57 -2.76 -12.39
C ASP A 214 48.23 -1.28 -12.68
N GLY A 215 47.34 -0.70 -11.86
CA GLY A 215 46.91 0.70 -11.97
C GLY A 215 45.89 0.98 -13.07
N LYS A 216 45.39 -0.03 -13.78
CA LYS A 216 44.32 0.10 -14.78
C LYS A 216 43.03 -0.56 -14.30
N GLU A 217 41.92 0.13 -14.47
CA GLU A 217 40.58 -0.37 -14.15
C GLU A 217 40.05 -1.27 -15.29
N TYR A 218 39.45 -2.39 -14.90
CA TYR A 218 38.78 -3.34 -15.78
C TYR A 218 37.39 -3.64 -15.23
N GLU A 219 36.42 -3.82 -16.11
CA GLU A 219 35.05 -4.19 -15.78
C GLU A 219 34.75 -5.62 -16.20
N TYR A 220 33.96 -6.32 -15.41
CA TYR A 220 33.47 -7.66 -15.74
C TYR A 220 32.06 -7.86 -15.17
N SER A 221 31.23 -8.58 -15.91
CA SER A 221 29.82 -8.80 -15.56
C SER A 221 29.54 -10.30 -15.40
N TYR A 222 28.69 -10.64 -14.44
CA TYR A 222 28.29 -12.01 -14.18
C TYR A 222 26.83 -12.10 -13.77
N LEU A 223 26.17 -13.21 -14.14
CA LEU A 223 24.80 -13.49 -13.77
C LEU A 223 24.69 -13.78 -12.27
N LEU A 224 23.69 -13.19 -11.62
CA LEU A 224 23.27 -13.54 -10.28
C LEU A 224 22.44 -14.84 -10.33
N GLU A 225 22.58 -15.67 -9.30
CA GLU A 225 21.93 -16.99 -9.22
C GLU A 225 21.01 -17.10 -8.01
N ARG A 226 20.71 -15.96 -7.37
CA ARG A 226 19.75 -15.91 -6.26
C ARG A 226 18.38 -16.35 -6.78
N ASP A 227 17.93 -17.49 -6.29
CA ASP A 227 16.70 -18.17 -6.66
C ASP A 227 15.69 -18.11 -5.51
N THR A 228 15.79 -17.06 -4.70
CA THR A 228 14.94 -16.79 -3.56
C THR A 228 14.32 -15.39 -3.65
N VAL A 229 13.07 -15.25 -3.18
CA VAL A 229 12.42 -13.95 -2.96
C VAL A 229 12.28 -13.72 -1.47
N HIS A 230 12.73 -12.55 -1.00
CA HIS A 230 12.78 -12.16 0.40
C HIS A 230 11.65 -11.22 0.76
N LEU A 231 11.04 -11.45 1.91
CA LEU A 231 9.78 -10.86 2.36
C LEU A 231 9.88 -10.51 3.84
N SER A 232 9.40 -9.32 4.19
CA SER A 232 9.12 -8.94 5.57
C SER A 232 7.68 -9.33 5.93
N MET A 233 7.44 -9.77 7.16
CA MET A 233 6.09 -10.12 7.62
C MET A 233 5.49 -8.98 8.42
N ASN A 234 4.30 -8.53 8.00
CA ASN A 234 3.48 -7.53 8.68
C ASN A 234 4.15 -6.15 8.89
N ASP A 235 5.20 -5.84 8.13
CA ASP A 235 5.82 -4.51 8.10
C ASP A 235 6.58 -4.32 6.78
N GLU A 236 7.01 -3.11 6.49
CA GLU A 236 7.94 -2.86 5.39
C GLU A 236 9.33 -3.45 5.64
N VAL A 237 10.05 -3.74 4.56
CA VAL A 237 11.48 -4.04 4.63
C VAL A 237 12.21 -2.73 4.94
N SER A 238 12.92 -2.68 6.07
CA SER A 238 13.72 -1.52 6.48
C SER A 238 15.17 -1.69 6.08
N SER A 239 15.86 -0.58 5.84
CA SER A 239 17.29 -0.60 5.54
C SER A 239 18.13 -1.01 6.74
N HIS A 240 19.14 -1.84 6.51
CA HIS A 240 20.07 -2.32 7.54
C HIS A 240 21.45 -2.61 6.95
N VAL A 241 22.33 -3.24 7.72
CA VAL A 241 23.74 -3.47 7.34
C VAL A 241 23.95 -4.33 6.08
N PHE A 242 22.91 -5.02 5.60
CA PHE A 242 22.99 -5.91 4.43
C PHE A 242 22.27 -5.37 3.19
N GLY A 243 21.64 -4.21 3.28
CA GLY A 243 20.96 -3.60 2.13
C GLY A 243 20.18 -2.34 2.48
N ASN A 244 19.84 -1.59 1.44
CA ASN A 244 19.02 -0.39 1.54
C ASN A 244 17.80 -0.55 0.62
N TRP A 245 16.61 -0.42 1.20
CA TRP A 245 15.32 -0.49 0.49
C TRP A 245 14.52 0.80 0.63
N ASP A 246 15.09 1.85 1.23
CA ASP A 246 14.37 3.10 1.52
C ASP A 246 13.94 3.82 0.24
N GLN A 247 14.65 3.58 -0.87
CA GLN A 247 14.39 4.22 -2.15
C GLN A 247 13.63 3.33 -3.14
N CYS A 248 13.16 2.16 -2.72
CA CYS A 248 12.44 1.28 -3.63
C CYS A 248 11.13 1.90 -4.13
N HIS A 249 10.94 1.89 -5.45
CA HIS A 249 9.75 2.46 -6.10
C HIS A 249 8.49 1.61 -5.92
N TYR A 250 8.63 0.28 -5.83
CA TYR A 250 7.50 -0.66 -5.75
C TYR A 250 7.47 -1.37 -4.41
N THR A 251 6.27 -1.51 -3.87
CA THR A 251 5.99 -2.36 -2.70
C THR A 251 4.89 -3.34 -3.05
N VAL A 252 5.11 -4.62 -2.77
CA VAL A 252 4.11 -5.68 -2.98
C VAL A 252 3.67 -6.24 -1.65
N LEU A 253 2.36 -6.36 -1.45
CA LEU A 253 1.73 -6.95 -0.27
C LEU A 253 0.96 -8.19 -0.70
N GLN A 254 1.36 -9.36 -0.22
CA GLN A 254 0.78 -10.66 -0.56
C GLN A 254 0.31 -11.36 0.72
N PRO A 255 -0.97 -11.75 0.86
CA PRO A 255 -1.40 -12.61 1.96
C PRO A 255 -0.53 -13.86 2.05
N CYS A 256 0.16 -14.06 3.19
CA CYS A 256 1.11 -15.16 3.34
C CYS A 256 0.41 -16.53 3.26
N ALA A 257 -0.84 -16.60 3.71
CA ALA A 257 -1.69 -17.80 3.58
C ALA A 257 -1.85 -18.30 2.15
N GLU A 258 -1.64 -17.44 1.15
CA GLU A 258 -1.77 -17.77 -0.28
C GLU A 258 -0.44 -18.13 -0.94
N ILE A 259 0.69 -18.00 -0.22
CA ILE A 259 1.98 -18.55 -0.64
C ILE A 259 2.01 -20.02 -0.23
N ALA A 260 2.25 -20.94 -1.15
CA ALA A 260 2.28 -22.37 -0.84
C ALA A 260 3.39 -22.72 0.17
N ASN A 261 3.10 -23.56 1.18
CA ASN A 261 4.04 -23.87 2.26
C ASN A 261 5.34 -24.50 1.73
N GLU A 262 5.26 -25.33 0.70
CA GLU A 262 6.41 -25.97 0.05
C GLU A 262 7.37 -24.98 -0.63
N LYS A 263 6.87 -23.78 -1.00
CA LYS A 263 7.72 -22.71 -1.52
C LYS A 263 8.40 -21.93 -0.41
N ILE A 264 7.89 -21.92 0.83
CA ILE A 264 8.51 -21.16 1.92
C ILE A 264 9.77 -21.89 2.36
N GLY A 265 10.93 -21.27 2.11
CA GLY A 265 12.24 -21.81 2.50
C GLY A 265 12.49 -21.65 3.99
N SER A 266 12.09 -20.51 4.53
CA SER A 266 12.10 -20.19 5.96
C SER A 266 11.06 -19.11 6.26
N LEU A 267 10.36 -19.23 7.39
CA LEU A 267 9.41 -18.23 7.88
C LEU A 267 10.06 -17.45 9.04
N GLU A 268 10.82 -16.40 8.71
CA GLU A 268 11.37 -15.44 9.67
C GLU A 268 10.65 -14.09 9.59
N PRO A 269 10.47 -13.35 10.71
CA PRO A 269 9.68 -12.12 10.68
C PRO A 269 10.23 -11.04 9.75
N ASN A 270 11.56 -10.90 9.69
CA ASN A 270 12.27 -9.87 8.92
C ASN A 270 12.89 -10.37 7.61
N ASP A 271 12.99 -11.68 7.43
CA ASP A 271 13.67 -12.29 6.28
C ASP A 271 13.04 -13.62 5.87
N THR A 272 11.70 -13.66 5.80
CA THR A 272 11.03 -14.82 5.19
C THR A 272 11.46 -14.91 3.74
N PHE A 273 11.96 -16.07 3.32
CA PHE A 273 12.29 -16.29 1.92
C PHE A 273 11.53 -17.47 1.33
N THR A 274 11.26 -17.37 0.04
CA THR A 274 10.65 -18.42 -0.76
C THR A 274 11.66 -18.98 -1.75
N ARG A 275 11.50 -20.25 -2.13
CA ARG A 275 12.23 -20.89 -3.22
C ARG A 275 11.55 -20.59 -4.54
N GLY A 276 12.32 -20.07 -5.49
CA GLY A 276 11.82 -19.53 -6.74
C GLY A 276 10.95 -18.29 -6.54
N GLY A 277 10.39 -17.80 -7.64
CA GLY A 277 9.49 -16.66 -7.59
C GLY A 277 8.12 -16.96 -6.97
N VAL A 278 7.44 -15.88 -6.56
CA VAL A 278 6.12 -15.89 -5.93
C VAL A 278 5.07 -15.39 -6.91
N ASP A 279 4.08 -16.22 -7.20
CA ASP A 279 2.93 -15.82 -8.02
C ASP A 279 2.00 -14.95 -7.18
N LEU A 280 1.65 -13.77 -7.70
CA LEU A 280 0.77 -12.82 -7.05
C LEU A 280 -0.68 -13.18 -7.32
N THR A 281 -1.46 -13.17 -6.26
CA THR A 281 -2.88 -13.53 -6.31
C THR A 281 -3.77 -12.30 -6.50
N LYS A 282 -5.07 -12.54 -6.68
CA LYS A 282 -6.07 -11.48 -6.73
C LYS A 282 -6.24 -10.67 -5.45
N ASN A 283 -5.72 -11.18 -4.33
CA ASN A 283 -5.77 -10.50 -3.04
C ASN A 283 -4.46 -9.75 -2.74
N ALA A 284 -3.48 -9.84 -3.65
CA ALA A 284 -2.24 -9.09 -3.56
C ALA A 284 -2.44 -7.63 -3.99
N TRP A 285 -1.56 -6.78 -3.48
CA TRP A 285 -1.52 -5.36 -3.80
C TRP A 285 -0.12 -4.95 -4.25
N ILE A 286 -0.06 -4.14 -5.30
CA ILE A 286 1.17 -3.47 -5.74
C ILE A 286 0.97 -1.98 -5.51
N LEU A 287 1.85 -1.39 -4.70
CA LEU A 287 1.98 0.06 -4.54
C LEU A 287 3.07 0.54 -5.49
N CYS A 288 2.74 1.52 -6.34
CA CYS A 288 3.63 2.06 -7.37
C CYS A 288 3.46 3.58 -7.53
N PRO A 289 4.38 4.28 -8.20
CA PRO A 289 4.19 5.69 -8.56
C PRO A 289 2.86 5.90 -9.31
N ILE A 290 2.15 7.00 -8.99
CA ILE A 290 0.81 7.25 -9.53
C ILE A 290 0.75 7.29 -11.07
N ASP A 291 1.81 7.76 -11.71
CA ASP A 291 1.97 7.85 -13.17
C ASP A 291 2.24 6.50 -13.84
N GLU A 292 2.58 5.46 -13.07
CA GLU A 292 2.86 4.13 -13.59
C GLU A 292 1.71 3.14 -13.40
N VAL A 293 0.64 3.53 -12.70
CA VAL A 293 -0.49 2.65 -12.32
C VAL A 293 -1.08 1.90 -13.50
N GLU A 294 -1.33 2.58 -14.63
CA GLU A 294 -1.90 1.96 -15.81
C GLU A 294 -0.98 0.88 -16.38
N THR A 295 0.31 1.18 -16.53
CA THR A 295 1.31 0.23 -17.07
C THR A 295 1.48 -0.96 -16.14
N VAL A 296 1.58 -0.72 -14.83
CA VAL A 296 1.71 -1.79 -13.82
C VAL A 296 0.45 -2.67 -13.79
N GLN A 297 -0.74 -2.08 -13.92
CA GLN A 297 -2.00 -2.83 -13.97
C GLN A 297 -2.13 -3.71 -15.22
N GLU A 298 -1.68 -3.23 -16.38
CA GLU A 298 -1.64 -4.01 -17.62
C GLU A 298 -0.70 -5.22 -17.51
N LEU A 299 0.46 -5.04 -16.88
CA LEU A 299 1.44 -6.11 -16.65
C LEU A 299 1.02 -7.10 -15.56
N ASN A 300 0.04 -6.74 -14.72
CA ASN A 300 -0.42 -7.53 -13.58
C ASN A 300 -1.97 -7.59 -13.53
N PRO A 301 -2.63 -8.19 -14.54
CA PRO A 301 -4.07 -8.03 -14.79
C PRO A 301 -5.01 -8.62 -13.73
N HIS A 302 -4.47 -9.36 -12.76
CA HIS A 302 -5.26 -9.98 -11.70
C HIS A 302 -4.94 -9.41 -10.32
N VAL A 303 -3.93 -8.54 -10.20
CA VAL A 303 -3.46 -7.97 -8.94
C VAL A 303 -4.07 -6.59 -8.77
N HIS A 304 -4.35 -6.18 -7.52
CA HIS A 304 -4.75 -4.81 -7.25
C HIS A 304 -3.53 -3.88 -7.36
N VAL A 305 -3.63 -2.84 -8.19
CA VAL A 305 -2.59 -1.83 -8.32
C VAL A 305 -3.11 -0.51 -7.75
N LEU A 306 -2.31 0.12 -6.89
CA LEU A 306 -2.64 1.40 -6.28
C LEU A 306 -1.46 2.36 -6.37
N GLY A 307 -1.73 3.54 -6.91
CA GLY A 307 -0.73 4.61 -7.02
C GLY A 307 -0.41 5.24 -5.66
N TYR A 308 0.77 5.82 -5.52
CA TYR A 308 1.07 6.75 -4.44
C TYR A 308 1.68 8.06 -4.97
N LYS A 309 1.55 9.11 -4.16
CA LYS A 309 2.19 10.41 -4.43
C LYS A 309 3.46 10.54 -3.59
N GLY A 310 4.61 10.72 -4.25
CA GLY A 310 5.92 10.86 -3.61
C GLY A 310 7.04 10.31 -4.48
N GLU A 311 8.27 10.31 -3.97
CA GLU A 311 9.43 9.79 -4.69
C GLU A 311 9.56 8.27 -4.58
N ASN A 312 9.12 7.68 -3.46
CA ASN A 312 9.24 6.24 -3.20
C ASN A 312 8.11 5.74 -2.31
N ALA A 313 8.02 4.41 -2.17
CA ALA A 313 6.97 3.75 -1.42
C ALA A 313 7.22 3.68 0.11
N GLN A 314 8.29 4.32 0.62
CA GLN A 314 8.68 4.23 2.03
C GLN A 314 7.57 4.72 2.95
N GLY A 315 7.31 3.98 4.03
CA GLY A 315 6.35 4.33 5.07
C GLY A 315 4.89 4.23 4.63
N LEU A 316 4.59 3.61 3.48
CA LEU A 316 3.22 3.35 3.02
C LEU A 316 2.75 1.91 3.27
N ALA A 317 3.67 0.94 3.37
CA ALA A 317 3.30 -0.46 3.49
C ALA A 317 2.59 -0.77 4.82
N ALA A 318 3.17 -0.35 5.96
CA ALA A 318 2.60 -0.58 7.29
C ALA A 318 1.23 0.11 7.50
N PRO A 319 1.05 1.39 7.09
CA PRO A 319 -0.26 2.00 7.09
C PRO A 319 -1.27 1.25 6.22
N PHE A 320 -0.90 0.91 4.99
CA PHE A 320 -1.81 0.26 4.06
C PHE A 320 -2.18 -1.17 4.49
N LEU A 321 -1.23 -1.96 5.00
CA LEU A 321 -1.53 -3.30 5.53
C LEU A 321 -2.49 -3.24 6.73
N SER A 322 -2.39 -2.18 7.56
CA SER A 322 -3.33 -1.98 8.65
C SER A 322 -4.74 -1.60 8.17
N GLN A 323 -4.87 -0.93 7.02
CA GLN A 323 -6.16 -0.71 6.35
C GLN A 323 -6.73 -2.01 5.75
N LEU A 324 -5.86 -2.93 5.31
CA LEU A 324 -6.25 -4.28 4.87
C LEU A 324 -6.69 -5.20 6.02
N GLY A 325 -6.54 -4.75 7.27
CA GLY A 325 -6.98 -5.48 8.47
C GLY A 325 -5.89 -6.33 9.13
N TYR A 326 -4.65 -6.26 8.64
CA TYR A 326 -3.50 -6.90 9.27
C TYR A 326 -2.96 -6.04 10.40
N ARG A 327 -2.38 -6.66 11.43
CA ARG A 327 -1.64 -5.93 12.46
C ARG A 327 -0.27 -5.57 11.92
N ALA A 328 0.02 -4.27 11.83
CA ALA A 328 1.37 -3.79 11.56
C ALA A 328 2.27 -4.06 12.77
N GLU A 329 3.40 -4.67 12.51
CA GLU A 329 4.47 -4.87 13.49
C GLU A 329 5.61 -3.89 13.18
N SER A 330 6.57 -3.78 14.08
CA SER A 330 7.80 -3.04 13.83
C SER A 330 8.95 -4.03 13.67
N VAL A 331 9.46 -4.15 12.46
CA VAL A 331 10.53 -5.08 12.10
C VAL A 331 11.90 -4.44 12.35
N GLY A 332 12.64 -5.02 13.29
CA GLY A 332 14.06 -4.76 13.49
C GLY A 332 14.94 -5.72 12.67
N MET A 333 16.26 -5.54 12.77
CA MET A 333 17.24 -6.34 12.02
C MET A 333 17.17 -7.86 12.26
N TRP A 334 16.62 -8.29 13.40
CA TRP A 334 16.61 -9.69 13.82
C TRP A 334 15.21 -10.26 14.11
N GLY A 335 14.16 -9.50 13.82
CA GLY A 335 12.80 -9.94 14.09
C GLY A 335 11.86 -8.80 14.47
N TRP A 336 10.72 -9.14 15.07
CA TRP A 336 9.73 -8.15 15.48
C TRP A 336 10.09 -7.52 16.83
N SER A 337 9.96 -6.20 16.93
CA SER A 337 10.21 -5.47 18.18
C SER A 337 9.26 -5.87 19.31
N ASN A 338 8.06 -6.37 18.99
CA ASN A 338 7.11 -6.87 19.96
C ASN A 338 7.35 -8.36 20.23
N TRP A 339 8.01 -8.65 21.35
CA TRP A 339 8.36 -10.02 21.77
C TRP A 339 7.17 -10.98 21.79
N GLU A 340 6.01 -10.56 22.32
CA GLU A 340 4.86 -11.47 22.41
C GLU A 340 4.26 -11.78 21.03
N SER A 341 4.19 -10.79 20.13
CA SER A 341 3.82 -11.01 18.74
C SER A 341 4.80 -11.97 18.06
N GLU A 342 6.11 -11.78 18.27
CA GLU A 342 7.16 -12.63 17.69
C GLU A 342 7.05 -14.09 18.17
N GLN A 343 6.82 -14.31 19.46
CA GLN A 343 6.61 -15.65 19.99
C GLN A 343 5.37 -16.33 19.40
N GLN A 344 4.29 -15.57 19.16
CA GLN A 344 3.12 -16.09 18.47
C GLN A 344 3.40 -16.39 16.99
N PHE A 345 4.22 -15.58 16.33
CA PHE A 345 4.67 -15.83 14.96
C PHE A 345 5.43 -17.16 14.85
N TYR A 346 6.39 -17.43 15.72
CA TYR A 346 7.10 -18.71 15.70
C TYR A 346 6.20 -19.92 15.99
N ARG A 347 5.14 -19.75 16.79
CA ARG A 347 4.10 -20.78 16.96
C ARG A 347 3.30 -21.04 15.67
N ILE A 348 3.11 -20.02 14.82
CA ILE A 348 2.54 -20.22 13.48
C ILE A 348 3.50 -21.10 12.67
N ALA A 349 4.78 -20.76 12.62
CA ALA A 349 5.78 -21.55 11.88
C ALA A 349 5.77 -23.03 12.30
N GLU A 350 5.78 -23.30 13.61
CA GLU A 350 5.71 -24.66 14.16
C GLU A 350 4.43 -25.40 13.73
N ARG A 351 3.26 -24.73 13.85
CA ARG A 351 1.96 -25.32 13.51
C ARG A 351 1.85 -25.65 12.02
N GLU A 352 2.38 -24.76 11.17
CA GLU A 352 2.41 -24.91 9.71
C GLU A 352 3.55 -25.83 9.24
N LYS A 353 4.42 -26.29 10.17
CA LYS A 353 5.62 -27.10 9.91
C LYS A 353 6.59 -26.43 8.94
N LEU A 354 6.73 -25.12 9.07
CA LEU A 354 7.63 -24.30 8.27
C LEU A 354 8.98 -24.17 8.96
N PRO A 355 10.10 -24.22 8.20
CA PRO A 355 11.42 -23.98 8.77
C PRO A 355 11.54 -22.56 9.32
N VAL A 356 12.37 -22.40 10.35
CA VAL A 356 12.81 -21.10 10.89
C VAL A 356 14.32 -21.16 10.98
N ILE A 357 14.97 -20.57 9.98
CA ILE A 357 16.41 -20.53 9.80
C ILE A 357 16.79 -19.24 9.08
N GLN A 358 17.89 -18.62 9.51
CA GLN A 358 18.43 -17.45 8.84
C GLN A 358 18.82 -17.84 7.41
N HIS A 359 18.53 -16.97 6.44
CA HIS A 359 18.84 -17.29 5.05
C HIS A 359 20.32 -17.65 4.86
N THR A 360 21.24 -16.91 5.50
CA THR A 360 22.70 -17.16 5.43
C THR A 360 23.13 -18.54 5.92
N ASP A 361 22.33 -19.19 6.78
CA ASP A 361 22.59 -20.52 7.31
C ASP A 361 21.85 -21.63 6.51
N SER A 362 21.00 -21.24 5.57
CA SER A 362 20.16 -22.16 4.79
C SER A 362 20.93 -22.85 3.65
N PRO A 363 20.59 -24.10 3.29
CA PRO A 363 21.15 -24.74 2.10
C PRO A 363 20.89 -23.97 0.80
N ASP A 364 19.78 -23.24 0.74
CA ASP A 364 19.39 -22.42 -0.40
C ASP A 364 20.45 -21.30 -0.64
N TYR A 365 20.81 -20.53 0.39
CA TYR A 365 21.88 -19.51 0.31
C TYR A 365 23.23 -20.10 -0.08
N GLN A 366 23.58 -21.28 0.46
CA GLN A 366 24.85 -21.94 0.19
C GLN A 366 25.00 -22.33 -1.29
N ASP A 367 23.92 -22.84 -1.89
CA ASP A 367 23.88 -23.17 -3.32
C ASP A 367 23.93 -21.90 -4.20
N GLU A 368 23.19 -20.85 -3.82
CA GLU A 368 23.20 -19.56 -4.50
C GLU A 368 24.60 -18.90 -4.48
N ASP A 369 25.22 -18.80 -3.30
CA ASP A 369 26.54 -18.20 -3.12
C ASP A 369 27.61 -18.96 -3.92
N PHE A 370 27.54 -20.30 -3.92
CA PHE A 370 28.40 -21.14 -4.74
C PHE A 370 28.25 -20.85 -6.24
N LYS A 371 27.02 -20.78 -6.74
CA LYS A 371 26.74 -20.52 -8.16
C LYS A 371 27.12 -19.11 -8.57
N ILE A 372 26.86 -18.11 -7.72
CA ILE A 372 27.27 -16.71 -7.92
C ILE A 372 28.80 -16.63 -7.96
N GLY A 373 29.50 -17.21 -6.98
CA GLY A 373 30.95 -17.25 -6.93
C GLY A 373 31.57 -17.91 -8.16
N THR A 374 30.94 -18.99 -8.66
CA THR A 374 31.35 -19.66 -9.89
C THR A 374 31.18 -18.75 -11.12
N ASN A 375 30.02 -18.12 -11.29
CA ASN A 375 29.77 -17.19 -12.40
C ASN A 375 30.75 -16.01 -12.37
N LYS A 376 30.96 -15.42 -11.19
CA LYS A 376 31.91 -14.33 -10.96
C LYS A 376 33.33 -14.72 -11.34
N THR A 377 33.78 -15.91 -10.93
CA THR A 377 35.11 -16.44 -11.25
C THR A 377 35.29 -16.62 -12.75
N ILE A 378 34.31 -17.24 -13.42
CA ILE A 378 34.34 -17.44 -14.88
C ILE A 378 34.45 -16.09 -15.61
N ALA A 379 33.63 -15.11 -15.22
CA ALA A 379 33.64 -13.78 -15.83
C ALA A 379 34.98 -13.07 -15.63
N LEU A 380 35.57 -13.15 -14.43
CA LEU A 380 36.85 -12.52 -14.14
C LEU A 380 38.00 -13.17 -14.94
N VAL A 381 38.06 -14.50 -15.03
CA VAL A 381 39.10 -15.16 -15.83
C VAL A 381 38.93 -14.84 -17.32
N LYS A 382 37.69 -14.78 -17.83
CA LYS A 382 37.44 -14.30 -19.20
C LYS A 382 37.98 -12.90 -19.41
N MET A 383 37.67 -11.96 -18.52
CA MET A 383 38.17 -10.59 -18.59
C MET A 383 39.70 -10.55 -18.61
N LEU A 384 40.37 -11.28 -17.71
CA LEU A 384 41.83 -11.34 -17.65
C LEU A 384 42.44 -11.81 -18.97
N VAL A 385 41.84 -12.82 -19.60
CA VAL A 385 42.35 -13.35 -20.86
C VAL A 385 42.00 -12.43 -22.02
N GLU A 386 40.77 -11.92 -22.10
CA GLU A 386 40.31 -10.99 -23.12
C GLU A 386 41.22 -9.74 -23.21
N ASN A 387 41.67 -9.26 -22.05
CA ASN A 387 42.57 -8.11 -21.92
C ASN A 387 44.07 -8.45 -21.97
N ASP A 388 44.43 -9.69 -22.30
CA ASP A 388 45.82 -10.11 -22.48
C ASP A 388 46.67 -9.95 -21.20
N LEU A 389 46.05 -10.21 -20.04
CA LEU A 389 46.70 -10.04 -18.73
C LEU A 389 47.30 -11.34 -18.19
N VAL A 390 46.90 -12.49 -18.73
CA VAL A 390 47.36 -13.80 -18.27
C VAL A 390 47.66 -14.71 -19.45
N HIS A 391 48.93 -15.11 -19.57
CA HIS A 391 49.42 -16.06 -20.58
C HIS A 391 50.09 -17.28 -19.96
N SER A 392 50.47 -17.18 -18.69
CA SER A 392 51.23 -18.17 -17.95
C SER A 392 50.82 -18.21 -16.48
N ALA A 393 51.25 -19.24 -15.77
CA ALA A 393 51.06 -19.33 -14.33
C ALA A 393 51.74 -18.18 -13.56
N ALA A 394 52.86 -17.65 -14.07
CA ALA A 394 53.59 -16.55 -13.45
C ALA A 394 52.80 -15.22 -13.50
N ASP A 395 52.08 -14.97 -14.59
CA ASP A 395 51.23 -13.78 -14.71
C ASP A 395 50.10 -13.83 -13.68
N LEU A 396 49.53 -15.03 -13.46
CA LEU A 396 48.51 -15.23 -12.44
C LEU A 396 49.07 -15.02 -11.03
N GLU A 397 50.26 -15.55 -10.72
CA GLU A 397 50.93 -15.33 -9.42
C GLU A 397 51.19 -13.84 -9.16
N HIS A 398 51.56 -13.06 -10.18
CA HIS A 398 51.73 -11.61 -10.08
C HIS A 398 50.41 -10.87 -9.80
N LEU A 399 49.32 -11.25 -10.46
CA LEU A 399 48.01 -10.61 -10.30
C LEU A 399 47.26 -11.05 -9.04
N GLN A 400 47.56 -12.23 -8.49
CA GLN A 400 46.84 -12.85 -7.38
C GLN A 400 46.68 -11.93 -6.13
N PRO A 401 47.70 -11.17 -5.67
CA PRO A 401 47.53 -10.25 -4.54
C PRO A 401 46.51 -9.14 -4.83
N GLN A 402 46.44 -8.67 -6.07
CA GLN A 402 45.51 -7.62 -6.51
C GLN A 402 44.09 -8.18 -6.66
N LEU A 403 43.97 -9.41 -7.16
CA LEU A 403 42.69 -10.12 -7.30
C LEU A 403 42.07 -10.50 -5.95
N LYS A 404 42.89 -10.81 -4.92
CA LYS A 404 42.40 -11.07 -3.55
C LYS A 404 41.59 -9.91 -2.97
N HIS A 405 41.90 -8.67 -3.35
CA HIS A 405 41.19 -7.49 -2.86
C HIS A 405 39.76 -7.33 -3.43
N VAL A 406 39.44 -7.97 -4.56
CA VAL A 406 38.08 -7.98 -5.14
C VAL A 406 37.28 -9.23 -4.80
N GLY A 407 37.73 -9.97 -3.78
CA GLY A 407 37.07 -11.19 -3.33
C GLY A 407 37.30 -12.36 -4.28
N PHE A 408 38.39 -12.36 -5.05
CA PHE A 408 38.85 -13.54 -5.78
C PHE A 408 39.48 -14.53 -4.81
N ASP A 409 38.62 -15.14 -4.01
CA ASP A 409 38.94 -16.18 -3.05
C ASP A 409 37.85 -17.25 -3.15
N ILE A 410 37.96 -18.10 -4.18
CA ILE A 410 37.05 -19.22 -4.41
C ILE A 410 36.97 -20.10 -3.15
N ALA A 411 38.04 -20.12 -2.33
CA ALA A 411 38.15 -20.91 -1.12
C ALA A 411 37.34 -20.32 0.05
N LYS A 412 37.05 -19.00 0.08
CA LYS A 412 36.16 -18.42 1.09
C LYS A 412 34.69 -18.68 0.80
N SER A 413 34.25 -18.55 -0.45
CA SER A 413 32.88 -18.95 -0.86
C SER A 413 32.65 -20.46 -0.77
N GLN A 414 33.73 -21.26 -0.72
CA GLN A 414 33.67 -22.72 -0.53
C GLN A 414 33.73 -23.18 0.94
N MET A 415 34.11 -22.32 1.90
CA MET A 415 34.38 -22.74 3.29
C MET A 415 33.58 -22.01 4.38
N SER A 416 32.83 -20.95 4.07
CA SER A 416 31.93 -20.30 5.05
C SER A 416 30.63 -21.08 5.28
N ALA A 417 30.27 -21.96 4.36
CA ALA A 417 29.12 -22.83 4.44
C ALA A 417 29.60 -24.28 4.63
N GLY A 418 29.01 -25.02 5.57
CA GLY A 418 29.32 -26.43 5.86
C GLY A 418 28.96 -27.42 4.75
N ILE A 419 29.21 -27.07 3.49
CA ILE A 419 29.06 -27.94 2.34
C ILE A 419 30.18 -28.97 2.44
N VAL A 420 29.81 -30.16 2.91
CA VAL A 420 30.43 -31.39 2.42
C VAL A 420 30.38 -31.27 0.91
N ALA A 421 31.53 -31.02 0.26
CA ALA A 421 31.65 -31.00 -1.17
C ALA A 421 30.91 -32.20 -1.76
N ASN A 422 29.73 -31.96 -2.34
CA ASN A 422 28.97 -33.02 -2.96
C ASN A 422 29.29 -33.02 -4.46
N HIS A 423 29.08 -34.17 -5.11
CA HIS A 423 29.35 -34.32 -6.54
C HIS A 423 28.54 -33.32 -7.41
N HIS A 424 27.41 -32.84 -6.91
CA HIS A 424 26.54 -31.90 -7.61
C HIS A 424 27.21 -30.55 -7.90
N ASN A 425 27.96 -29.99 -6.93
CA ASN A 425 28.64 -28.70 -7.12
C ASN A 425 29.73 -28.78 -8.21
N ILE A 426 30.39 -29.93 -8.36
CA ILE A 426 31.40 -30.14 -9.39
C ILE A 426 30.77 -30.30 -10.77
N GLU A 427 29.63 -30.99 -10.86
CA GLU A 427 28.86 -31.07 -12.11
C GLU A 427 28.42 -29.67 -12.58
N VAL A 428 27.88 -28.86 -11.66
CA VAL A 428 27.47 -27.47 -11.94
C VAL A 428 28.65 -26.61 -12.39
N LEU A 429 29.79 -26.70 -11.71
CA LEU A 429 31.01 -26.00 -12.09
C LEU A 429 31.49 -26.44 -13.49
N ALA A 430 31.59 -27.75 -13.72
CA ALA A 430 32.04 -28.30 -15.00
C ALA A 430 31.13 -27.89 -16.15
N GLU A 431 29.81 -27.89 -15.94
CA GLU A 431 28.83 -27.44 -16.92
C GLU A 431 28.98 -25.95 -17.24
N LYS A 432 29.07 -25.10 -16.21
CA LYS A 432 29.25 -23.65 -16.38
C LYS A 432 30.57 -23.32 -17.08
N MET A 433 31.65 -24.01 -16.72
CA MET A 433 32.94 -23.90 -17.41
C MET A 433 32.85 -24.34 -18.86
N GLN A 434 32.18 -25.47 -19.15
CA GLN A 434 31.97 -25.94 -20.52
C GLN A 434 31.19 -24.93 -21.36
N ARG A 435 30.09 -24.37 -20.84
CA ARG A 435 29.31 -23.31 -21.51
C ARG A 435 30.14 -22.06 -21.79
N ALA A 436 31.13 -21.80 -20.94
CA ALA A 436 32.08 -20.71 -21.10
C ALA A 436 33.26 -21.03 -22.04
N GLY A 437 33.29 -22.19 -22.70
CA GLY A 437 34.38 -22.61 -23.60
C GLY A 437 35.56 -23.28 -22.89
N MET A 438 35.46 -23.58 -21.59
CA MET A 438 36.51 -24.15 -20.75
C MET A 438 36.20 -25.61 -20.35
N ALA A 439 35.99 -26.48 -21.33
CA ALA A 439 35.58 -27.86 -21.06
C ALA A 439 36.66 -28.64 -20.27
N LEU A 440 36.32 -29.06 -19.05
CA LEU A 440 37.18 -29.88 -18.21
C LEU A 440 37.23 -31.33 -18.72
N SER A 441 38.43 -31.91 -18.82
CA SER A 441 38.56 -33.34 -19.09
C SER A 441 38.04 -34.17 -17.91
N LYS A 442 37.64 -35.42 -18.16
CA LYS A 442 37.19 -36.34 -17.11
C LYS A 442 38.25 -36.53 -16.01
N THR A 443 39.53 -36.52 -16.37
CA THR A 443 40.66 -36.58 -15.42
C THR A 443 40.75 -35.34 -14.54
N GLU A 444 40.53 -34.15 -15.10
CA GLU A 444 40.53 -32.89 -14.36
C GLU A 444 39.29 -32.79 -13.44
N GLN A 445 38.13 -33.27 -13.88
CA GLN A 445 36.93 -33.38 -13.03
C GLN A 445 37.16 -34.31 -11.83
N ILE A 446 37.79 -35.47 -12.05
CA ILE A 446 38.16 -36.40 -10.97
C ILE A 446 39.18 -35.76 -10.01
N ALA A 447 40.16 -35.02 -10.53
CA ALA A 447 41.16 -34.34 -9.70
C ALA A 447 40.53 -33.24 -8.82
N LEU A 448 39.56 -32.50 -9.36
CA LEU A 448 38.77 -31.52 -8.61
C LEU A 448 37.93 -32.18 -7.51
N GLN A 449 37.20 -33.26 -7.83
CA GLN A 449 36.47 -34.05 -6.84
C GLN A 449 37.39 -34.52 -5.71
N THR A 450 38.56 -35.04 -6.07
CA THR A 450 39.55 -35.52 -5.10
C THR A 450 40.14 -34.41 -4.23
N GLN A 451 40.18 -33.15 -4.69
CA GLN A 451 40.57 -32.02 -3.84
C GLN A 451 39.44 -31.54 -2.95
N MET A 452 38.20 -31.53 -3.46
CA MET A 452 37.03 -31.05 -2.74
C MET A 452 36.56 -32.03 -1.64
N ASP A 453 36.76 -33.34 -1.84
CA ASP A 453 36.41 -34.39 -0.86
C ASP A 453 37.38 -34.47 0.34
N ARG A 454 38.44 -33.65 0.37
CA ARG A 454 39.44 -33.70 1.46
C ARG A 454 38.94 -33.03 2.73
N PRO A 455 39.18 -33.62 3.91
CA PRO A 455 38.86 -32.97 5.18
C PRO A 455 39.55 -31.60 5.34
N ILE A 456 38.83 -30.64 5.92
CA ILE A 456 39.31 -29.26 6.17
C ILE A 456 40.63 -29.25 6.97
N GLU A 457 40.83 -30.21 7.88
CA GLU A 457 42.06 -30.32 8.68
C GLU A 457 43.29 -30.74 7.86
N GLU A 458 43.13 -31.60 6.84
CA GLU A 458 44.21 -32.01 5.95
C GLU A 458 44.61 -30.89 4.97
N SER A 459 43.63 -30.05 4.60
CA SER A 459 43.81 -28.90 3.72
C SER A 459 44.74 -27.84 4.34
N LYS A 460 44.76 -27.73 5.68
CA LYS A 460 45.65 -26.82 6.43
C LYS A 460 47.08 -27.36 6.63
N ALA A 461 47.30 -28.66 6.45
CA ALA A 461 48.53 -29.35 6.86
C ALA A 461 49.57 -29.56 5.73
N MET A 462 49.26 -29.22 4.47
CA MET A 462 50.21 -29.44 3.36
C MET A 462 51.24 -28.31 3.21
N ARG A 463 52.52 -28.73 3.12
CA ARG A 463 53.71 -27.91 2.85
C ARG A 463 53.83 -27.41 1.39
N ASN A 464 52.82 -27.63 0.53
CA ASN A 464 52.76 -27.12 -0.84
C ASN A 464 51.54 -26.19 -0.97
N ASN A 465 51.79 -24.92 -0.65
CA ASN A 465 50.96 -23.70 -0.59
C ASN A 465 49.89 -23.40 -1.68
N MET A 466 49.20 -24.36 -2.30
CA MET A 466 48.14 -24.05 -3.29
C MET A 466 46.76 -24.33 -2.71
N SER A 467 45.93 -23.29 -2.55
CA SER A 467 44.54 -23.46 -2.12
C SER A 467 43.69 -24.07 -3.27
N LEU A 468 42.53 -24.64 -2.95
CA LEU A 468 41.56 -25.12 -3.96
C LEU A 468 41.17 -23.99 -4.94
N SER A 469 41.11 -22.75 -4.45
CA SER A 469 40.92 -21.55 -5.28
C SER A 469 42.03 -21.36 -6.30
N ASP A 470 43.27 -21.52 -5.86
CA ASP A 470 44.44 -21.35 -6.71
C ASP A 470 44.51 -22.46 -7.75
N TYR A 471 44.17 -23.69 -7.36
CA TYR A 471 44.09 -24.83 -8.28
C TYR A 471 43.00 -24.63 -9.35
N LEU A 472 41.79 -24.22 -8.94
CA LEU A 472 40.68 -23.93 -9.86
C LEU A 472 41.03 -22.81 -10.83
N THR A 473 41.63 -21.73 -10.33
CA THR A 473 42.02 -20.60 -11.18
C THR A 473 43.08 -21.00 -12.20
N GLN A 474 44.13 -21.72 -11.77
CA GLN A 474 45.16 -22.23 -12.68
C GLN A 474 44.57 -23.13 -13.76
N LEU A 475 43.61 -23.98 -13.40
CA LEU A 475 42.90 -24.85 -14.32
C LEU A 475 42.10 -24.05 -15.36
N MET A 476 41.38 -23.02 -14.92
CA MET A 476 40.58 -22.15 -15.79
C MET A 476 41.46 -21.34 -16.76
N VAL A 477 42.53 -20.71 -16.24
CA VAL A 477 43.51 -19.99 -17.06
C VAL A 477 44.13 -20.90 -18.12
N LYS A 478 44.58 -22.10 -17.72
CA LYS A 478 45.15 -23.10 -18.64
C LYS A 478 44.20 -23.42 -19.80
N HIS A 479 42.91 -23.58 -19.52
CA HIS A 479 41.92 -23.89 -20.56
C HIS A 479 41.65 -22.72 -21.50
N ILE A 480 41.55 -21.50 -20.98
CA ILE A 480 41.30 -20.32 -21.83
C ILE A 480 42.53 -19.97 -22.68
N VAL A 481 43.74 -20.02 -22.10
CA VAL A 481 44.98 -19.79 -22.87
C VAL A 481 45.11 -20.82 -24.00
N ARG A 482 44.85 -22.11 -23.70
CA ARG A 482 44.88 -23.16 -24.71
C ARG A 482 43.83 -22.96 -25.82
N ALA A 483 42.63 -22.52 -25.48
CA ALA A 483 41.59 -22.21 -26.47
C ALA A 483 42.04 -21.09 -27.43
N ARG A 484 42.65 -20.02 -26.92
CA ARG A 484 43.24 -18.94 -27.73
C ARG A 484 44.39 -19.40 -28.62
N THR A 485 45.31 -20.22 -28.10
CA THR A 485 46.42 -20.75 -28.92
C THR A 485 45.87 -21.54 -30.12
N VAL A 486 44.85 -22.38 -29.90
CA VAL A 486 44.22 -23.18 -30.96
C VAL A 486 43.43 -22.34 -31.97
N GLU A 487 42.76 -21.27 -31.54
CA GLU A 487 42.09 -20.33 -32.46
C GLU A 487 43.08 -19.49 -33.28
N THR A 488 44.20 -19.09 -32.67
CA THR A 488 45.27 -18.35 -33.35
C THR A 488 45.99 -19.24 -34.39
N GLU A 489 46.20 -20.52 -34.07
CA GLU A 489 46.74 -21.53 -35.00
C GLU A 489 45.77 -21.94 -36.13
N ARG A 490 44.46 -21.69 -35.98
CA ARG A 490 43.43 -21.94 -37.01
C ARG A 490 43.15 -20.74 -37.92
N SER A 491 43.54 -19.54 -37.49
CA SER A 491 43.35 -18.28 -38.22
C SER A 491 44.59 -17.82 -38.98
N LEU A 492 45.72 -18.52 -38.77
CA LEU A 492 46.92 -18.54 -39.61
C LEU A 492 46.84 -19.68 -40.63
#